data_AF-A0A090WR08-F1
#
_entry.id   AF-A0A090WR08-F1
#
_cell.length_a   1.000
_cell.length_b   1.000
_cell.length_c   1.000
_cell.angle_alpha   90.00
_cell.angle_beta   90.00
_cell.angle_gamma   90.00
#
_symmetry.space_group_name_H-M   'P 1'
#
loop_
_entity.id
_entity.type
_entity.pdbx_description
1 polymer ?
#
loop_
_entity_poly.entity_id
_entity_poly.type
_entity_poly.pdbx_seq_one_letter_code
_entity_poly.pdbx_strand_id
1 'polypeptide(L)'
;METKQNVLKIHEKDNVIVALTDLKKGDKITFENHVYELQNDISAKHKFVTETLAEGDPVYMYGVLVGKAKKEILKGDIISTTNLIHDTEKYGVNSSEEKEVWQAPDVSKFVNKTFNGYHRADGKVGTENNWLIIPLVFCQNRNVEVLKQALVEKLGYGKKQHLGLDVDALINDYKSGVSAEAMLEKIY
;
A
#
# COMPACT_ATOMS: atom_id res chain seq x y z
N MET A 1 -26.79 -3.69 16.40
CA MET A 1 -25.72 -4.67 16.15
C MET A 1 -25.21 -4.40 14.75
N GLU A 2 -23.99 -3.91 14.61
CA GLU A 2 -23.35 -3.84 13.28
C GLU A 2 -23.17 -5.28 12.78
N THR A 3 -23.85 -5.63 11.70
CA THR A 3 -23.70 -6.93 11.06
C THR A 3 -22.29 -7.00 10.50
N LYS A 4 -21.45 -7.87 11.04
CA LYS A 4 -20.08 -8.07 10.53
C LYS A 4 -20.17 -8.51 9.08
N GLN A 5 -19.73 -7.65 8.16
CA GLN A 5 -19.80 -7.92 6.73
C GLN A 5 -18.63 -8.81 6.33
N ASN A 6 -18.91 -10.06 5.96
CA ASN A 6 -17.89 -11.07 5.62
C ASN A 6 -17.56 -11.12 4.12
N VAL A 7 -18.14 -10.22 3.34
CA VAL A 7 -17.97 -10.12 1.88
C VAL A 7 -17.89 -8.66 1.42
N LEU A 8 -17.30 -8.42 0.26
CA LEU A 8 -17.13 -7.09 -0.32
C LEU A 8 -17.38 -7.11 -1.83
N LYS A 9 -18.12 -6.12 -2.31
CA LYS A 9 -18.25 -5.75 -3.72
C LYS A 9 -17.66 -4.35 -3.90
N ILE A 10 -16.84 -4.15 -4.92
CA ILE A 10 -16.07 -2.90 -5.06
C ILE A 10 -16.81 -1.90 -5.95
N HIS A 11 -17.39 -2.38 -7.04
CA HIS A 11 -18.12 -1.55 -7.98
C HIS A 11 -19.52 -2.11 -8.24
N GLU A 12 -20.49 -1.25 -8.49
CA GLU A 12 -21.90 -1.66 -8.71
C GLU A 12 -22.04 -2.62 -9.90
N LYS A 13 -21.28 -2.38 -10.98
CA LYS A 13 -21.19 -3.24 -12.18
C LYS A 13 -20.53 -4.61 -11.95
N ASP A 14 -19.88 -4.85 -10.80
CA ASP A 14 -19.22 -6.13 -10.57
C ASP A 14 -20.26 -7.26 -10.52
N ASN A 15 -19.99 -8.39 -11.17
CA ASN A 15 -20.78 -9.62 -11.03
C ASN A 15 -20.05 -10.69 -10.21
N VAL A 16 -19.09 -10.24 -9.41
CA VAL A 16 -18.33 -11.06 -8.47
C VAL A 16 -18.27 -10.39 -7.10
N ILE A 17 -18.22 -11.21 -6.06
CA ILE A 17 -18.10 -10.76 -4.67
C ILE A 17 -16.85 -11.40 -4.06
N VAL A 18 -16.07 -10.61 -3.33
CA VAL A 18 -14.86 -11.06 -2.62
C VAL A 18 -15.22 -11.52 -1.21
N ALA A 19 -14.70 -12.68 -0.81
CA ALA A 19 -14.78 -13.16 0.57
C ALA A 19 -13.75 -12.45 1.46
N LEU A 20 -14.18 -11.85 2.57
CA LEU A 20 -13.29 -11.21 3.56
C LEU A 20 -12.80 -12.21 4.63
N THR A 21 -13.49 -13.34 4.76
CA THR A 21 -13.14 -14.46 5.63
C THR A 21 -13.30 -15.76 4.84
N ASP A 22 -12.85 -16.89 5.41
CA ASP A 22 -13.20 -18.19 4.85
C ASP A 22 -14.71 -18.43 4.98
N LEU A 23 -15.34 -18.90 3.92
CA LEU A 23 -16.76 -19.22 3.83
C LEU A 23 -16.93 -20.68 3.42
N LYS A 24 -18.00 -21.33 3.89
CA LYS A 24 -18.26 -22.74 3.65
C LYS A 24 -19.32 -22.96 2.59
N LYS A 25 -19.18 -24.06 1.87
CA LYS A 25 -20.23 -24.55 0.98
C LYS A 25 -21.57 -24.66 1.73
N GLY A 26 -22.65 -24.18 1.12
CA GLY A 26 -24.00 -24.16 1.69
C GLY A 26 -24.28 -22.93 2.57
N ASP A 27 -23.28 -22.10 2.89
CA ASP A 27 -23.52 -20.84 3.60
C ASP A 27 -24.44 -19.94 2.77
N LYS A 28 -25.37 -19.27 3.45
CA LYS A 28 -26.25 -18.25 2.87
C LYS A 28 -25.74 -16.87 3.21
N ILE A 29 -25.09 -16.23 2.24
CA ILE A 29 -24.58 -14.87 2.37
C ILE A 29 -25.68 -13.90 1.97
N THR A 30 -26.09 -13.03 2.90
CA THR A 30 -27.00 -11.91 2.60
C THR A 30 -26.18 -10.65 2.38
N PHE A 31 -26.23 -10.11 1.15
CA PHE A 31 -25.47 -8.92 0.76
C PHE A 31 -26.27 -8.12 -0.28
N GLU A 32 -26.34 -6.79 -0.15
CA GLU A 32 -27.11 -5.89 -1.04
C GLU A 32 -28.56 -6.37 -1.30
N ASN A 33 -29.28 -6.81 -0.25
CA ASN A 33 -30.64 -7.37 -0.33
C ASN A 33 -30.79 -8.66 -1.17
N HIS A 34 -29.67 -9.31 -1.52
CA HIS A 34 -29.67 -10.61 -2.21
C HIS A 34 -29.14 -11.71 -1.27
N VAL A 35 -29.62 -12.93 -1.48
CA VAL A 35 -29.09 -14.13 -0.83
C VAL A 35 -28.31 -14.96 -1.85
N TYR A 36 -27.09 -15.34 -1.48
CA TYR A 36 -26.19 -16.19 -2.25
C TYR A 36 -25.92 -17.46 -1.45
N GLU A 37 -26.27 -18.62 -2.01
CA GLU A 37 -25.94 -19.92 -1.43
C GLU A 37 -24.65 -20.43 -2.08
N LEU A 38 -23.61 -20.64 -1.26
CA LEU A 38 -22.29 -20.98 -1.79
C LEU A 38 -22.23 -22.42 -2.30
N GLN A 39 -21.71 -22.60 -3.51
CA GLN A 39 -21.60 -23.92 -4.14
C GLN A 39 -20.32 -24.68 -3.75
N ASN A 40 -19.33 -23.95 -3.22
CA ASN A 40 -18.03 -24.45 -2.81
C ASN A 40 -17.53 -23.73 -1.55
N ASP A 41 -16.51 -24.30 -0.91
CA ASP A 41 -15.73 -23.57 0.11
C ASP A 41 -14.98 -22.43 -0.58
N ILE A 42 -15.02 -21.24 0.00
CA ILE A 42 -14.40 -20.03 -0.54
C ILE A 42 -13.45 -19.47 0.52
N SER A 43 -12.15 -19.66 0.32
CA SER A 43 -11.14 -19.06 1.20
C SER A 43 -11.18 -17.53 1.10
N ALA A 44 -10.73 -16.86 2.16
CA ALA A 44 -10.57 -15.41 2.17
C ALA A 44 -9.81 -14.93 0.91
N LYS A 45 -10.20 -13.75 0.40
CA LYS A 45 -9.71 -13.08 -0.82
C LYS A 45 -10.10 -13.75 -2.14
N HIS A 46 -10.72 -14.93 -2.11
CA HIS A 46 -11.32 -15.53 -3.30
C HIS A 46 -12.68 -14.92 -3.59
N LYS A 47 -13.22 -15.24 -4.77
CA LYS A 47 -14.40 -14.58 -5.33
C LYS A 47 -15.44 -15.61 -5.74
N PHE A 48 -16.71 -15.25 -5.63
CA PHE A 48 -17.82 -16.00 -6.24
C PHE A 48 -18.68 -15.11 -7.13
N VAL A 49 -19.38 -15.73 -8.07
CA VAL A 49 -20.27 -15.03 -9.00
C VAL A 49 -21.62 -14.68 -8.36
N THR A 50 -22.16 -13.51 -8.69
CA THR A 50 -23.46 -13.04 -8.17
C THR A 50 -24.66 -13.68 -8.88
N GLU A 51 -24.42 -14.27 -10.05
CA GLU A 51 -25.41 -14.87 -10.93
C GLU A 51 -24.81 -16.07 -11.65
N THR A 52 -25.66 -16.93 -12.23
CA THR A 52 -25.16 -18.03 -13.06
C THR A 52 -24.64 -17.46 -14.38
N LEU A 53 -23.41 -17.82 -14.73
CA LEU A 53 -22.74 -17.43 -15.97
C LEU A 53 -22.65 -18.64 -16.90
N ALA A 54 -23.12 -18.51 -18.14
CA ALA A 54 -22.89 -19.48 -19.20
C ALA A 54 -21.46 -19.36 -19.77
N GLU A 55 -21.03 -20.35 -20.55
CA GLU A 55 -19.75 -20.26 -21.26
C GLU A 55 -19.72 -19.01 -22.18
N GLY A 56 -18.66 -18.22 -22.07
CA GLY A 56 -18.47 -16.98 -22.80
C GLY A 56 -19.06 -15.73 -22.13
N ASP A 57 -19.84 -15.88 -21.06
CA ASP A 57 -20.41 -14.73 -20.34
C ASP A 57 -19.31 -13.88 -19.67
N PRO A 58 -19.46 -12.55 -19.67
CA PRO A 58 -18.46 -11.64 -19.14
C PRO A 58 -18.41 -11.66 -17.61
N VAL A 59 -17.20 -11.47 -17.09
CA VAL A 59 -16.93 -11.29 -15.66
C VAL A 59 -16.34 -9.90 -15.45
N TYR A 60 -17.02 -9.12 -14.61
CA TYR A 60 -16.67 -7.75 -14.28
C TYR A 60 -16.13 -7.65 -12.85
N MET A 61 -15.00 -6.97 -12.71
CA MET A 61 -14.37 -6.68 -11.41
C MET A 61 -13.77 -5.27 -11.44
N TYR A 62 -13.98 -4.51 -10.37
CA TYR A 62 -13.62 -3.08 -10.31
C TYR A 62 -14.33 -2.23 -11.37
N GLY A 63 -15.50 -2.66 -11.83
CA GLY A 63 -16.29 -1.98 -12.85
C GLY A 63 -15.82 -2.18 -14.29
N VAL A 64 -14.83 -3.05 -14.53
CA VAL A 64 -14.26 -3.32 -15.86
C VAL A 64 -14.31 -4.81 -16.19
N LEU A 65 -14.36 -5.13 -17.49
CA LEU A 65 -14.26 -6.52 -17.97
C LEU A 65 -12.87 -7.08 -17.65
N VAL A 66 -12.82 -8.21 -16.92
CA VAL A 66 -11.56 -8.89 -16.57
C VAL A 66 -11.44 -10.30 -17.16
N GLY A 67 -12.56 -10.85 -17.64
CA GLY A 67 -12.59 -12.22 -18.12
C GLY A 67 -13.94 -12.64 -18.68
N LYS A 68 -13.97 -13.87 -19.16
CA LYS A 68 -15.17 -14.60 -19.53
C LYS A 68 -15.17 -15.98 -18.90
N ALA A 69 -16.35 -16.52 -18.64
CA ALA A 69 -16.49 -17.87 -18.13
C ALA A 69 -16.06 -18.89 -19.21
N LYS A 70 -15.22 -19.86 -18.85
CA LYS A 70 -14.76 -20.97 -19.73
C LYS A 70 -15.78 -22.11 -19.85
N LYS A 71 -16.77 -22.11 -18.95
CA LYS A 71 -17.83 -23.10 -18.81
C LYS A 71 -18.91 -22.48 -17.93
N GLU A 72 -20.03 -23.17 -17.76
CA GLU A 72 -21.05 -22.75 -16.80
C GLU A 72 -20.47 -22.58 -15.38
N ILE A 73 -20.77 -21.46 -14.73
CA ILE A 73 -20.45 -21.15 -13.34
C ILE A 73 -21.74 -20.77 -12.63
N LEU A 74 -22.18 -21.56 -11.65
CA LEU A 74 -23.46 -21.33 -10.98
C LEU A 74 -23.38 -20.12 -10.03
N LYS A 75 -24.51 -19.45 -9.79
CA LYS A 75 -24.61 -18.42 -8.75
C LYS A 75 -24.03 -18.91 -7.42
N GLY A 76 -23.16 -18.12 -6.79
CA GLY A 76 -22.50 -18.47 -5.54
C GLY A 76 -21.31 -19.43 -5.69
N ASP A 77 -20.94 -19.78 -6.92
CA ASP A 77 -19.78 -20.61 -7.21
C ASP A 77 -18.48 -19.79 -7.32
N ILE A 78 -17.37 -20.39 -6.95
CA ILE A 78 -16.05 -19.79 -6.92
C ILE A 78 -15.51 -19.56 -8.33
N ILE A 79 -14.92 -18.38 -8.58
CA ILE A 79 -14.13 -18.15 -9.79
C ILE A 79 -12.65 -18.46 -9.54
N SER A 80 -12.00 -19.08 -10.52
CA SER A 80 -10.59 -19.46 -10.49
C SER A 80 -10.02 -19.49 -11.91
N THR A 81 -8.72 -19.73 -12.04
CA THR A 81 -8.07 -19.90 -13.35
C THR A 81 -8.59 -21.09 -14.14
N THR A 82 -9.30 -22.02 -13.50
CA THR A 82 -9.85 -23.23 -14.13
C THR A 82 -11.17 -22.97 -14.87
N ASN A 83 -11.98 -22.02 -14.41
CA ASN A 83 -13.29 -21.69 -14.98
C ASN A 83 -13.37 -20.28 -15.57
N LEU A 84 -12.32 -19.47 -15.46
CA LEU A 84 -12.22 -18.14 -16.07
C LEU A 84 -11.08 -18.06 -17.09
N ILE A 85 -11.33 -17.40 -18.22
CA ILE A 85 -10.32 -16.97 -19.19
C ILE A 85 -10.26 -15.46 -19.21
N HIS A 86 -9.05 -14.91 -19.34
CA HIS A 86 -8.86 -13.47 -19.46
C HIS A 86 -9.54 -12.92 -20.72
N ASP A 87 -10.21 -11.79 -20.58
CA ASP A 87 -10.80 -11.02 -21.66
C ASP A 87 -10.85 -9.55 -21.27
N THR A 88 -10.82 -8.67 -22.27
CA THR A 88 -10.80 -7.21 -22.08
C THR A 88 -11.75 -6.56 -23.05
N GLU A 89 -12.25 -5.39 -22.68
CA GLU A 89 -13.01 -4.57 -23.62
C GLU A 89 -12.17 -4.27 -24.86
N LYS A 90 -12.85 -4.21 -26.02
CA LYS A 90 -12.17 -3.85 -27.27
C LYS A 90 -11.65 -2.43 -27.14
N TYR A 91 -10.38 -2.23 -27.48
CA TYR A 91 -9.82 -0.90 -27.56
C TYR A 91 -10.56 -0.10 -28.63
N GLY A 92 -11.24 0.96 -28.20
CA GLY A 92 -11.94 1.90 -29.05
C GLY A 92 -11.92 3.28 -28.43
N VAL A 93 -11.78 4.31 -29.26
CA VAL A 93 -12.10 5.67 -28.82
C VAL A 93 -13.61 5.72 -28.82
N ASN A 94 -14.24 5.53 -27.65
CA ASN A 94 -15.68 5.71 -27.52
C ASN A 94 -16.04 7.06 -28.14
N SER A 95 -17.08 7.08 -28.98
CA SER A 95 -17.65 8.33 -29.47
C SER A 95 -17.92 9.21 -28.25
N SER A 96 -17.80 10.52 -28.41
CA SER A 96 -17.93 11.55 -27.37
C SER A 96 -19.24 11.52 -26.54
N GLU A 97 -20.11 10.55 -26.79
CA GLU A 97 -21.43 10.32 -26.22
C GLU A 97 -21.40 9.41 -24.97
N GLU A 98 -20.33 8.61 -24.76
CA GLU A 98 -20.14 7.76 -23.56
C GLU A 98 -19.02 8.27 -22.66
N LYS A 99 -19.00 9.57 -22.33
CA LYS A 99 -18.13 10.05 -21.26
C LYS A 99 -18.78 9.72 -19.94
N GLU A 100 -18.25 8.71 -19.23
CA GLU A 100 -18.57 8.56 -17.81
C GLU A 100 -18.30 9.90 -17.11
N VAL A 101 -19.36 10.48 -16.55
CA VAL A 101 -19.27 11.74 -15.82
C VAL A 101 -18.62 11.43 -14.49
N TRP A 102 -17.33 11.76 -14.36
CA TRP A 102 -16.64 11.66 -13.08
C TRP A 102 -17.39 12.49 -12.03
N GLN A 103 -17.87 11.83 -10.99
CA GLN A 103 -18.48 12.48 -9.84
C GLN A 103 -17.40 12.71 -8.79
N ALA A 104 -17.10 13.99 -8.51
CA ALA A 104 -16.17 14.35 -7.47
C ALA A 104 -16.68 13.85 -6.10
N PRO A 105 -15.83 13.24 -5.27
CA PRO A 105 -16.22 12.89 -3.91
C PRO A 105 -16.52 14.15 -3.10
N ASP A 106 -17.41 14.04 -2.12
CA ASP A 106 -17.71 15.15 -1.22
C ASP A 106 -16.50 15.48 -0.32
N VAL A 107 -15.91 16.65 -0.55
CA VAL A 107 -14.78 17.18 0.21
C VAL A 107 -15.19 18.21 1.26
N SER A 108 -16.50 18.43 1.48
CA SER A 108 -17.04 19.41 2.43
C SER A 108 -16.38 19.34 3.82
N LYS A 109 -16.12 18.12 4.30
CA LYS A 109 -15.49 17.84 5.60
C LYS A 109 -14.07 18.40 5.74
N PHE A 110 -13.40 18.66 4.62
CA PHE A 110 -12.00 19.08 4.59
C PHE A 110 -11.81 20.56 4.26
N VAL A 111 -12.85 21.27 3.80
CA VAL A 111 -12.76 22.67 3.33
C VAL A 111 -12.16 23.61 4.36
N ASN A 112 -12.51 23.42 5.64
CA ASN A 112 -12.03 24.27 6.74
C ASN A 112 -10.90 23.62 7.56
N LYS A 113 -10.31 22.51 7.08
CA LYS A 113 -9.18 21.87 7.77
C LYS A 113 -7.91 22.65 7.48
N THR A 114 -7.24 23.04 8.54
CA THR A 114 -5.94 23.72 8.50
C THR A 114 -4.88 22.87 9.15
N PHE A 115 -3.61 23.18 8.88
CA PHE A 115 -2.48 22.60 9.58
C PHE A 115 -1.48 23.71 9.90
N ASN A 116 -0.68 23.52 10.94
CA ASN A 116 0.40 24.45 11.28
C ASN A 116 1.56 24.21 10.31
N GLY A 117 1.75 25.14 9.37
CA GLY A 117 2.81 25.06 8.38
C GLY A 117 3.75 26.26 8.41
N TYR A 118 4.88 26.11 7.73
CA TYR A 118 5.91 27.15 7.62
C TYR A 118 5.64 28.00 6.37
N HIS A 119 5.13 29.21 6.58
CA HIS A 119 4.80 30.16 5.50
C HIS A 119 6.07 30.73 4.84
N ARG A 120 6.05 30.82 3.51
CA ARG A 120 7.13 31.41 2.70
C ARG A 120 6.65 32.70 2.04
N ALA A 121 7.61 33.54 1.66
CA ALA A 121 7.33 34.83 1.00
C ALA A 121 6.61 34.69 -0.36
N ASP A 122 6.71 33.52 -1.01
CA ASP A 122 6.02 33.20 -2.27
C ASP A 122 4.58 32.67 -2.06
N GLY A 123 4.09 32.65 -0.82
CA GLY A 123 2.74 32.16 -0.48
C GLY A 123 2.63 30.65 -0.31
N LYS A 124 3.68 29.87 -0.60
CA LYS A 124 3.69 28.42 -0.32
C LYS A 124 3.83 28.16 1.16
N VAL A 125 3.34 27.01 1.60
CA VAL A 125 3.40 26.56 3.00
C VAL A 125 4.13 25.21 3.06
N GLY A 126 5.24 25.16 3.80
CA GLY A 126 6.00 23.94 4.03
C GLY A 126 5.47 23.13 5.21
N THR A 127 5.57 21.81 5.14
CA THR A 127 5.25 20.90 6.25
C THR A 127 6.42 20.73 7.23
N GLU A 128 7.63 21.13 6.82
CA GLU A 128 8.86 21.03 7.58
C GLU A 128 9.73 22.28 7.37
N ASN A 129 10.60 22.58 8.34
CA ASN A 129 11.54 23.69 8.28
C ASN A 129 12.98 23.16 8.28
N ASN A 130 13.42 22.72 7.11
CA ASN A 130 14.73 22.10 6.92
C ASN A 130 15.77 23.11 6.45
N TRP A 131 16.98 23.01 6.98
CA TRP A 131 18.16 23.72 6.46
C TRP A 131 18.93 22.80 5.53
N LEU A 132 18.99 23.16 4.24
CA LEU A 132 19.75 22.42 3.24
C LEU A 132 21.08 23.12 2.99
N ILE A 133 22.19 22.43 3.24
CA ILE A 133 23.54 22.92 2.96
C ILE A 133 24.10 22.07 1.82
N ILE A 134 24.19 22.67 0.62
CA ILE A 134 24.60 21.97 -0.60
C ILE A 134 25.96 22.53 -1.02
N PRO A 135 27.07 21.76 -0.87
CA PRO A 135 28.37 22.19 -1.35
C PRO A 135 28.40 22.20 -2.89
N LEU A 136 28.86 23.30 -3.48
CA LEU A 136 28.97 23.43 -4.94
C LEU A 136 30.18 22.67 -5.54
N VAL A 137 31.14 22.30 -4.69
CA VAL A 137 32.34 21.53 -5.06
C VAL A 137 32.68 20.52 -3.98
N PHE A 138 33.21 19.36 -4.38
CA PHE A 138 33.43 18.22 -3.48
C PHE A 138 34.39 18.52 -2.32
N CYS A 139 35.38 19.39 -2.53
CA CYS A 139 36.35 19.74 -1.50
C CYS A 139 35.72 20.41 -0.26
N GLN A 140 34.49 20.93 -0.35
CA GLN A 140 33.78 21.53 0.78
C GLN A 140 32.99 20.52 1.63
N ASN A 141 32.85 19.27 1.20
CA ASN A 141 32.05 18.27 1.92
C ASN A 141 32.50 18.10 3.38
N ARG A 142 33.82 18.06 3.62
CA ARG A 142 34.37 17.94 4.98
C ARG A 142 33.99 19.13 5.87
N ASN A 143 34.00 20.34 5.31
CA ASN A 143 33.62 21.55 6.05
C ASN A 143 32.12 21.56 6.37
N VAL A 144 31.28 21.10 5.44
CA VAL A 144 29.83 20.95 5.65
C VAL A 144 29.54 19.94 6.77
N GLU A 145 30.22 18.80 6.83
CA GLU A 145 30.04 17.83 7.91
C GLU A 145 30.48 18.38 9.28
N VAL A 146 31.57 19.14 9.35
CA VAL A 146 31.99 19.81 10.60
C VAL A 146 30.92 20.80 11.06
N LEU A 147 30.39 21.62 10.14
CA LEU A 147 29.33 22.58 10.46
C LEU A 147 28.06 21.87 10.93
N LYS A 148 27.64 20.82 10.22
CA LYS A 148 26.50 19.99 10.58
C LYS A 148 26.68 19.40 11.98
N GLN A 149 27.83 18.82 12.30
CA GLN A 149 28.10 18.26 13.62
C GLN A 149 27.98 19.32 14.72
N ALA A 150 28.60 20.49 14.54
CA ALA A 150 28.54 21.58 15.49
C ALA A 150 27.10 22.07 15.74
N LEU A 151 26.31 22.23 14.66
CA LEU A 151 24.92 22.65 14.73
C LEU A 151 24.05 21.60 15.41
N VAL A 152 24.16 20.34 14.99
CA VAL A 152 23.37 19.22 15.51
C VAL A 152 23.66 19.01 17.01
N GLU A 153 24.91 19.11 17.43
CA GLU A 153 25.30 19.01 18.84
C GLU A 153 24.72 20.17 19.67
N LYS A 154 24.96 21.42 19.27
CA LYS A 154 24.54 22.60 20.05
C LYS A 154 23.03 22.81 20.07
N LEU A 155 22.33 22.43 19.00
CA LEU A 155 20.87 22.51 18.93
C LEU A 155 20.17 21.30 19.57
N GLY A 156 20.93 20.33 20.09
CA GLY A 156 20.37 19.17 20.79
C GLY A 156 19.73 18.12 19.87
N TYR A 157 19.97 18.19 18.56
CA TYR A 157 19.55 17.19 17.58
C TYR A 157 20.52 16.00 17.49
N GLY A 158 21.66 16.08 18.18
CA GLY A 158 22.67 15.03 18.20
C GLY A 158 22.15 13.76 18.87
N LYS A 159 22.14 12.65 18.11
CA LYS A 159 22.10 11.32 18.72
C LYS A 159 23.40 11.15 19.51
N LYS A 160 23.33 10.75 20.78
CA LYS A 160 24.50 10.25 21.51
C LYS A 160 25.07 9.10 20.68
N GLN A 161 26.19 9.31 20.00
CA GLN A 161 26.89 8.21 19.34
C GLN A 161 27.38 7.28 20.45
N HIS A 162 26.69 6.16 20.64
CA HIS A 162 27.08 5.11 21.58
C HIS A 162 28.25 4.26 21.06
N LEU A 163 28.76 4.61 19.86
CA LEU A 163 29.85 3.96 19.13
C LEU A 163 31.13 4.80 19.18
N GLY A 164 31.44 5.38 20.34
CA GLY A 164 32.81 5.82 20.61
C GLY A 164 33.66 4.58 20.79
N LEU A 165 34.24 4.06 19.70
CA LEU A 165 35.24 3.00 19.81
C LEU A 165 36.40 3.54 20.63
N ASP A 166 36.71 2.87 21.74
CA ASP A 166 37.88 3.18 22.55
C ASP A 166 39.13 2.69 21.82
N VAL A 167 39.62 3.55 20.93
CA VAL A 167 40.78 3.26 20.08
C VAL A 167 42.03 3.04 20.93
N ASP A 168 42.14 3.70 22.08
CA ASP A 168 43.28 3.55 22.98
C ASP A 168 43.27 2.15 23.63
N ALA A 169 42.10 1.65 24.03
CA ALA A 169 41.94 0.27 24.50
C ALA A 169 42.31 -0.75 23.42
N LEU A 170 41.86 -0.56 22.17
CA LEU A 170 42.19 -1.44 21.05
C LEU A 170 43.69 -1.43 20.72
N ILE A 171 44.35 -0.26 20.77
CA ILE A 171 45.80 -0.15 20.56
C ILE A 171 46.57 -0.89 21.66
N ASN A 172 46.12 -0.81 22.91
CA ASN A 172 46.74 -1.50 24.04
C ASN A 172 46.57 -3.02 23.94
N ASP A 173 45.39 -3.50 23.54
CA ASP A 173 45.14 -4.92 23.30
C ASP A 173 46.02 -5.48 22.18
N TYR A 174 46.14 -4.75 21.06
CA TYR A 174 47.03 -5.13 19.96
C TYR A 174 48.49 -5.22 20.40
N LYS A 175 48.99 -4.22 21.13
CA LYS A 175 50.37 -4.22 21.65
C LYS A 175 50.62 -5.32 22.68
N SER A 176 49.57 -5.76 23.37
CA SER A 176 49.62 -6.84 24.37
C SER A 176 49.48 -8.24 23.77
N GLY A 177 49.27 -8.35 22.45
CA GLY A 177 49.19 -9.62 21.72
C GLY A 177 47.83 -10.31 21.78
N VAL A 178 46.76 -9.57 22.09
CA VAL A 178 45.38 -10.07 22.04
C VAL A 178 45.05 -10.50 20.60
N SER A 179 44.25 -11.55 20.41
CA SER A 179 43.89 -12.01 19.06
C SER A 179 42.94 -11.04 18.35
N ALA A 180 42.97 -11.01 17.03
CA ALA A 180 42.15 -10.12 16.23
C ALA A 180 40.65 -10.38 16.44
N GLU A 181 40.26 -11.64 16.66
CA GLU A 181 38.88 -12.06 16.92
C GLU A 181 38.35 -11.48 18.23
N ALA A 182 39.16 -11.54 19.30
CA ALA A 182 38.79 -11.02 20.62
C ALA A 182 38.73 -9.49 20.66
N MET A 183 39.49 -8.79 19.81
CA MET A 183 39.37 -7.34 19.64
C MET A 183 38.10 -6.96 18.88
N LEU A 184 37.72 -7.72 17.84
CA LEU A 184 36.52 -7.47 17.05
C LEU A 184 35.23 -7.64 17.87
N GLU A 185 35.17 -8.57 18.82
CA GLU A 185 34.04 -8.72 19.74
C GLU A 185 33.78 -7.50 20.64
N LYS A 186 34.78 -6.61 20.84
CA LYS A 186 34.61 -5.37 21.63
C LYS A 186 34.11 -4.19 20.81
N ILE A 187 34.11 -4.31 19.48
CA ILE A 187 33.77 -3.25 18.52
C ILE A 187 32.29 -3.33 18.10
N TYR A 188 31.70 -4.52 18.17
CA TYR A 188 30.30 -4.82 17.84
C TYR A 188 29.45 -5.00 19.10
#